data_AF-A0AAP0E3Z6-F1
#
_entry.id   AF-A0AAP0E3Z6-F1
#
_cell.length_a   1.000
_cell.length_b   1.000
_cell.length_c   1.000
_cell.angle_alpha   90.00
_cell.angle_beta   90.00
_cell.angle_gamma   90.00
#
_symmetry.space_group_name_H-M   'P 1'
#
loop_
_entity.id
_entity.type
_entity.pdbx_description
1 polymer ?
#
loop_
_entity_poly.entity_id
_entity_poly.type
_entity_poly.pdbx_seq_one_letter_code
_entity_poly.pdbx_strand_id
1 'polypeptide(L)'
;MTTKCPPEQIDPSLSNCQNCHSSRPNHHHHHLRLRGVPRRLCSPCVLTAHPTLFCPLCLEPHLLEQRVVPCSRCPSTAHLSCAAKSSPFLCPSCSGHSRPQFGDDDDARVVVAAARIALLSLRRAAAARRAEAEWRAKEAALARKRAVEALERLASLCNWDEEEGEEEEEEEEEEEEEEEEEEEEEEESESDVMEKKKAKKKKKKLRGYGKDGVFMNNGDALNVSLRDWVKLKMEENKKKRRRRNEGV
;
A
#
# COMPACT_ATOMS: atom_id res chain seq x y z
N MET A 1 -13.43 7.19 5.90
CA MET A 1 -14.04 7.08 4.55
C MET A 1 -14.69 5.70 4.43
N THR A 2 -15.99 5.60 4.69
CA THR A 2 -16.74 4.35 4.53
C THR A 2 -17.29 4.31 3.10
N THR A 3 -16.65 3.56 2.21
CA THR A 3 -17.20 3.33 0.87
C THR A 3 -18.48 2.49 1.02
N LYS A 4 -19.64 3.16 0.95
CA LYS A 4 -20.95 2.51 0.87
C LYS A 4 -20.90 1.54 -0.32
N CYS A 5 -21.09 0.24 -0.07
CA CYS A 5 -21.31 -0.71 -1.15
C CYS A 5 -22.55 -0.25 -1.94
N PRO A 6 -22.45 -0.08 -3.27
CA PRO A 6 -23.61 0.28 -4.07
C PRO A 6 -24.69 -0.79 -3.90
N PRO A 7 -25.97 -0.41 -3.78
CA PRO A 7 -27.06 -1.38 -3.74
C PRO A 7 -27.03 -2.21 -5.03
N GLU A 8 -26.98 -3.54 -4.88
CA GLU A 8 -27.10 -4.47 -6.01
C GLU A 8 -28.44 -4.19 -6.72
N GLN A 9 -28.38 -3.58 -7.90
CA GLN A 9 -29.52 -3.46 -8.78
C GLN A 9 -29.86 -4.86 -9.31
N ILE A 10 -30.99 -5.41 -8.88
CA ILE A 10 -31.48 -6.71 -9.34
C ILE A 10 -32.05 -6.50 -10.74
N ASP A 11 -31.31 -6.89 -11.77
CA ASP A 11 -31.77 -6.82 -13.14
C ASP A 11 -33.03 -7.69 -13.35
N PRO A 12 -34.13 -7.15 -13.90
CA PRO A 12 -35.36 -7.91 -14.15
C PRO A 12 -35.20 -9.00 -15.25
N SER A 13 -34.08 -9.01 -15.99
CA SER A 13 -33.70 -10.10 -16.91
C SER A 13 -33.31 -11.41 -16.17
N LEU A 14 -33.26 -11.39 -14.83
CA LEU A 14 -32.95 -12.54 -13.99
C LEU A 14 -34.13 -13.51 -13.78
N SER A 15 -35.29 -13.30 -14.42
CA SER A 15 -36.46 -14.17 -14.22
C SER A 15 -36.31 -15.58 -14.80
N ASN A 16 -35.37 -15.79 -15.72
CA ASN A 16 -35.19 -17.07 -16.40
C ASN A 16 -34.00 -17.88 -15.87
N CYS A 17 -34.15 -19.20 -15.86
CA CYS A 17 -33.05 -20.12 -15.58
C CYS A 17 -31.94 -19.96 -16.63
N GLN A 18 -30.71 -19.70 -16.20
CA GLN A 18 -29.58 -19.49 -17.11
C GLN A 18 -29.09 -20.75 -17.83
N ASN A 19 -29.63 -21.94 -17.49
CA ASN A 19 -29.24 -23.20 -18.12
C ASN A 19 -30.26 -23.71 -19.13
N CYS A 20 -31.54 -23.72 -18.78
CA CYS A 20 -32.59 -24.21 -19.69
C CYS A 20 -33.42 -23.09 -20.33
N HIS A 21 -33.19 -21.83 -19.96
CA HIS A 21 -33.94 -20.65 -20.43
C HIS A 21 -35.46 -20.72 -20.22
N SER A 22 -35.96 -21.70 -19.44
CA SER A 22 -37.40 -21.85 -19.21
C SER A 22 -37.90 -20.74 -18.29
N SER A 23 -38.88 -19.97 -18.77
CA SER A 23 -39.60 -18.93 -18.01
C SER A 23 -40.81 -19.48 -17.24
N ARG A 24 -40.80 -20.76 -16.87
CA ARG A 24 -41.96 -21.39 -16.22
C ARG A 24 -42.29 -20.64 -14.92
N PRO A 25 -43.53 -20.12 -14.77
CA PRO A 25 -43.89 -19.21 -13.69
C PRO A 25 -43.74 -19.83 -12.29
N ASN A 26 -43.81 -21.16 -12.19
CA ASN A 26 -43.77 -21.89 -10.92
C ASN A 26 -42.40 -22.50 -10.60
N HIS A 27 -41.36 -22.20 -11.38
CA HIS A 27 -40.04 -22.72 -11.08
C HIS A 27 -39.31 -21.83 -10.06
N HIS A 28 -39.00 -22.40 -8.90
CA HIS A 28 -38.13 -21.75 -7.93
C HIS A 28 -36.70 -21.66 -8.50
N HIS A 29 -36.17 -20.44 -8.51
CA HIS A 29 -34.82 -20.13 -8.97
C HIS A 29 -33.88 -20.02 -7.77
N HIS A 30 -32.72 -20.65 -7.87
CA HIS A 30 -31.69 -20.67 -6.85
C HIS A 30 -30.44 -19.98 -7.36
N HIS A 31 -29.77 -19.22 -6.49
CA HIS A 31 -28.47 -18.63 -6.76
C HIS A 31 -27.37 -19.57 -6.28
N LEU A 32 -26.46 -19.94 -7.17
CA LEU A 32 -25.32 -20.80 -6.85
C LEU A 32 -24.07 -20.31 -7.58
N ARG A 33 -22.90 -20.72 -7.11
CA ARG A 33 -21.64 -20.49 -7.81
C ARG A 33 -21.18 -21.79 -8.45
N LEU A 34 -21.24 -21.83 -9.77
CA LEU A 34 -20.72 -22.93 -10.57
C LEU A 34 -19.40 -22.51 -11.19
N ARG A 35 -18.30 -23.17 -10.82
CA ARG A 35 -16.94 -22.84 -11.27
C ARG A 35 -16.57 -21.37 -11.03
N GLY A 36 -16.94 -20.83 -9.87
CA GLY A 36 -16.65 -19.44 -9.48
C GLY A 36 -17.60 -18.38 -10.06
N VAL A 37 -18.40 -18.72 -11.08
CA VAL A 37 -19.35 -17.81 -11.71
C VAL A 37 -20.70 -17.92 -11.01
N PRO A 38 -21.31 -16.81 -10.52
CA PRO A 38 -22.67 -16.83 -10.01
C PRO A 38 -23.64 -17.17 -11.13
N ARG A 39 -24.51 -18.14 -10.90
CA ARG A 39 -25.53 -18.60 -11.82
C ARG A 39 -26.88 -18.67 -11.13
N ARG A 40 -27.94 -18.41 -11.89
CA ARG A 40 -29.33 -18.58 -11.45
C ARG A 40 -29.94 -19.78 -12.16
N LEU A 41 -30.23 -20.84 -11.43
CA LEU A 41 -30.78 -22.08 -11.99
C LEU A 41 -32.12 -22.42 -11.36
N CYS A 42 -33.06 -22.97 -12.13
CA CYS A 42 -34.27 -23.57 -11.57
C CYS A 42 -33.93 -24.85 -10.79
N SER A 43 -34.78 -25.29 -9.85
CA SER A 43 -34.53 -26.48 -9.02
C SER A 43 -34.06 -27.72 -9.81
N PRO A 44 -34.69 -28.10 -10.95
CA PRO A 44 -34.21 -29.24 -11.76
C PRO A 44 -32.81 -29.03 -12.36
N CYS A 45 -32.47 -27.80 -12.75
CA CYS A 45 -31.14 -27.46 -13.25
C CYS A 45 -30.08 -27.49 -12.15
N VAL A 46 -30.43 -27.15 -10.91
CA VAL A 46 -29.52 -27.32 -9.76
C VAL A 46 -29.18 -28.79 -9.55
N LEU A 47 -30.17 -29.67 -9.55
CA LEU A 47 -29.97 -31.11 -9.36
C LEU A 47 -29.14 -31.73 -10.50
N THR A 48 -29.41 -31.35 -11.75
CA THR A 48 -28.66 -31.87 -12.90
C THR A 48 -27.22 -31.33 -12.96
N ALA A 49 -26.95 -30.12 -12.49
CA ALA A 49 -25.60 -29.56 -12.42
C ALA A 49 -24.74 -30.19 -11.31
N HIS A 50 -25.36 -30.81 -10.31
CA HIS A 50 -24.68 -31.32 -9.11
C HIS A 50 -25.05 -32.78 -8.77
N PRO A 51 -24.88 -33.74 -9.70
CA PRO A 51 -25.32 -35.13 -9.51
C PRO A 51 -24.58 -35.88 -8.39
N THR A 52 -23.42 -35.37 -7.96
CA THR A 52 -22.60 -35.94 -6.88
C THR A 52 -22.92 -35.37 -5.51
N LEU A 53 -23.72 -34.29 -5.41
CA LEU A 53 -23.97 -33.60 -4.14
C LEU A 53 -25.21 -34.08 -3.40
N PHE A 54 -26.04 -34.92 -4.01
CA PHE A 54 -27.27 -35.44 -3.39
C PHE A 54 -27.60 -36.85 -3.88
N CYS A 55 -28.35 -37.59 -3.08
CA CYS A 55 -28.84 -38.91 -3.44
C CYS A 55 -30.11 -38.78 -4.31
N PRO A 56 -30.15 -39.33 -5.55
CA PRO A 56 -31.32 -39.22 -6.43
C PRO A 56 -32.54 -40.02 -5.94
N LEU A 57 -32.39 -40.86 -4.91
CA LEU A 57 -33.48 -41.68 -4.36
C LEU A 57 -34.20 -41.00 -3.20
N CYS A 58 -33.48 -40.31 -2.31
CA CYS A 58 -34.08 -39.62 -1.15
C CYS A 58 -34.00 -38.09 -1.23
N LEU A 59 -33.32 -37.55 -2.24
CA LEU A 59 -33.10 -36.11 -2.47
C LEU A 59 -32.34 -35.38 -1.33
N GLU A 60 -31.73 -36.13 -0.42
CA GLU A 60 -30.88 -35.55 0.63
C GLU A 60 -29.46 -35.31 0.12
N PRO A 61 -28.81 -34.20 0.52
CA PRO A 61 -27.42 -33.92 0.16
C PRO A 61 -26.47 -34.89 0.86
N HIS A 62 -25.37 -35.26 0.18
CA HIS A 62 -24.32 -36.06 0.78
C HIS A 62 -23.56 -35.22 1.81
N LEU A 63 -23.67 -35.61 3.09
CA LEU A 63 -22.85 -35.07 4.17
C LEU A 63 -21.50 -35.81 4.19
N LEU A 64 -20.48 -35.18 4.80
CA LEU A 64 -19.07 -35.60 4.73
C LEU A 64 -18.79 -37.04 5.23
N GLU A 65 -19.73 -37.69 5.90
CA GLU A 65 -19.55 -39.00 6.54
C GLU A 65 -20.42 -40.12 5.95
N GLN A 66 -21.24 -39.81 4.94
CA GLN A 66 -22.13 -40.81 4.36
C GLN A 66 -21.42 -41.64 3.29
N ARG A 67 -21.48 -42.97 3.43
CA ARG A 67 -21.01 -43.88 2.37
C ARG A 67 -21.93 -43.78 1.17
N VAL A 68 -21.36 -43.42 0.02
CA VAL A 68 -22.07 -43.28 -1.25
C VAL A 68 -21.65 -44.38 -2.23
N VAL A 69 -22.59 -44.78 -3.09
CA VAL A 69 -22.39 -45.73 -4.18
C VAL A 69 -22.60 -44.98 -5.50
N PRO A 70 -21.62 -44.99 -6.41
CA PRO A 70 -21.77 -44.38 -7.72
C PRO A 70 -22.68 -45.23 -8.63
N CYS A 71 -23.43 -44.56 -9.50
CA CYS A 71 -24.14 -45.20 -10.59
C CYS A 71 -23.15 -45.80 -11.59
N SER A 72 -23.44 -47.00 -12.12
CA SER A 72 -22.55 -47.65 -13.09
C SER A 72 -22.53 -46.99 -14.48
N ARG A 73 -23.42 -46.04 -14.77
CA ARG A 73 -23.57 -45.42 -16.10
C ARG A 73 -23.34 -43.90 -16.14
N CYS A 74 -23.33 -43.22 -15.00
CA CYS A 74 -23.26 -41.75 -14.95
C CYS A 74 -22.66 -41.27 -13.61
N PRO A 75 -22.30 -39.98 -13.47
CA PRO A 75 -21.68 -39.47 -12.25
C PRO A 75 -22.64 -39.30 -11.07
N SER A 76 -23.88 -39.81 -11.13
CA SER A 76 -24.80 -39.77 -10.00
C SER A 76 -24.34 -40.71 -8.89
N THR A 77 -24.48 -40.27 -7.65
CA THR A 77 -24.16 -41.06 -6.45
C THR A 77 -25.40 -41.19 -5.56
N ALA A 78 -25.60 -42.33 -4.91
CA ALA A 78 -26.67 -42.53 -3.93
C ALA A 78 -26.10 -43.00 -2.60
N HIS A 79 -26.83 -42.80 -1.50
CA HIS A 79 -26.46 -43.41 -0.22
C HIS A 79 -26.40 -44.93 -0.36
N LEU A 80 -25.42 -45.55 0.29
CA LEU A 80 -25.29 -47.01 0.34
C LEU A 80 -26.58 -47.67 0.85
N SER A 81 -27.24 -47.08 1.85
CA SER A 81 -28.53 -47.54 2.39
C SER A 81 -29.68 -47.44 1.38
N CYS A 82 -29.66 -46.44 0.49
CA CYS A 82 -30.65 -46.30 -0.57
C CYS A 82 -30.37 -47.24 -1.75
N ALA A 83 -29.09 -47.49 -2.06
CA ALA A 83 -28.64 -48.32 -3.17
C ALA A 83 -28.60 -49.83 -2.85
N ALA A 84 -28.69 -50.22 -1.58
CA ALA A 84 -28.52 -51.61 -1.12
C ALA A 84 -29.42 -52.66 -1.80
N LYS A 85 -30.48 -52.22 -2.50
CA LYS A 85 -31.42 -53.11 -3.20
C LYS A 85 -31.00 -53.47 -4.62
N SER A 86 -29.99 -52.82 -5.20
CA SER A 86 -29.55 -53.07 -6.58
C SER A 86 -28.03 -53.07 -6.71
N SER A 87 -27.45 -54.24 -7.00
CA SER A 87 -26.05 -54.40 -7.38
C SER A 87 -25.96 -54.91 -8.83
N PRO A 88 -25.38 -54.15 -9.79
CA PRO A 88 -24.83 -52.80 -9.65
C PRO A 88 -25.92 -51.71 -9.54
N PHE A 89 -25.63 -50.63 -8.81
CA PHE A 89 -26.54 -49.50 -8.67
C PHE A 89 -26.69 -48.75 -10.01
N LEU A 90 -27.95 -48.59 -10.44
CA LEU A 90 -28.34 -47.72 -11.56
C LEU A 90 -29.24 -46.62 -11.02
N CYS A 91 -28.88 -45.35 -11.25
CA CYS A 91 -29.73 -44.24 -10.87
C CYS A 91 -31.04 -44.23 -11.69
N PRO A 92 -32.12 -43.59 -11.18
CA PRO A 92 -33.40 -43.54 -11.87
C PRO A 92 -33.33 -43.02 -13.32
N SER A 93 -32.38 -42.12 -13.61
CA SER A 93 -32.16 -41.61 -14.97
C SER A 93 -31.51 -42.64 -15.92
N CYS A 94 -30.74 -43.59 -15.40
CA CYS A 94 -30.00 -44.58 -16.17
C CYS A 94 -30.70 -45.94 -16.27
N SER A 95 -31.64 -46.23 -15.36
CA SER A 95 -32.43 -47.46 -15.36
C SER A 95 -33.51 -47.49 -16.45
N GLY A 96 -33.60 -46.45 -17.29
CA GLY A 96 -34.57 -46.39 -18.38
C GLY A 96 -36.00 -46.11 -17.94
N HIS A 97 -36.23 -45.86 -16.65
CA HIS A 97 -37.49 -45.29 -16.21
C HIS A 97 -37.55 -43.86 -16.73
N SER A 98 -38.67 -43.49 -17.37
CA SER A 98 -38.98 -42.09 -17.69
C SER A 98 -38.70 -41.25 -16.43
N ARG A 99 -38.05 -40.09 -16.60
CA ARG A 99 -37.71 -39.13 -15.53
C ARG A 99 -38.68 -39.31 -14.35
N PRO A 100 -38.20 -39.54 -13.11
CA PRO A 100 -39.09 -39.74 -11.98
C PRO A 100 -40.18 -38.69 -12.04
N GLN A 101 -41.40 -39.16 -12.28
CA GLN A 101 -42.59 -38.32 -12.22
C GLN A 101 -42.81 -38.13 -10.74
N PHE A 102 -42.10 -37.13 -10.23
CA PHE A 102 -42.25 -36.62 -8.88
C PHE A 102 -43.73 -36.23 -8.74
N GLY A 103 -44.43 -36.81 -7.77
CA GLY A 103 -45.77 -36.33 -7.42
C GLY A 103 -45.70 -34.91 -6.87
N ASP A 104 -46.84 -34.26 -6.63
CA ASP A 104 -46.87 -32.91 -6.06
C ASP A 104 -46.10 -32.81 -4.71
N ASP A 105 -46.09 -33.89 -3.92
CA ASP A 105 -45.31 -34.00 -2.68
C ASP A 105 -43.79 -34.06 -2.90
N ASP A 106 -43.36 -34.59 -4.05
CA ASP A 106 -41.94 -34.67 -4.41
C ASP A 106 -41.41 -33.34 -4.94
N ASP A 107 -42.26 -32.47 -5.50
CA ASP A 107 -41.86 -31.13 -5.93
C ASP A 107 -41.33 -30.31 -4.74
N ALA A 108 -41.97 -30.41 -3.57
CA ALA A 108 -41.49 -29.79 -2.34
C ALA A 108 -40.10 -30.31 -1.95
N ARG A 109 -39.88 -31.63 -2.04
CA ARG A 109 -38.57 -32.26 -1.75
C ARG A 109 -37.50 -31.82 -2.73
N VAL A 110 -37.83 -31.73 -4.03
CA VAL A 110 -36.94 -31.23 -5.08
C VAL A 110 -36.52 -29.79 -4.81
N VAL A 111 -37.45 -28.92 -4.41
CA VAL A 111 -37.16 -27.52 -4.06
C VAL A 111 -36.26 -27.45 -2.83
N VAL A 112 -36.54 -28.22 -1.79
CA VAL A 112 -35.72 -28.26 -0.56
C VAL A 112 -34.32 -28.78 -0.85
N ALA A 113 -34.19 -29.84 -1.66
CA ALA A 113 -32.90 -30.39 -2.07
C ALA A 113 -32.08 -29.38 -2.87
N ALA A 114 -32.69 -28.72 -3.85
CA ALA A 114 -32.06 -27.67 -4.63
C ALA A 114 -31.63 -26.48 -3.76
N ALA A 115 -32.48 -26.05 -2.83
CA ALA A 115 -32.17 -24.98 -1.89
C ALA A 115 -30.97 -25.33 -0.98
N ARG A 116 -30.90 -26.58 -0.49
CA ARG A 116 -29.76 -27.07 0.30
C ARG A 116 -28.46 -27.07 -0.51
N ILE A 117 -28.49 -27.54 -1.77
CA ILE A 117 -27.32 -27.51 -2.66
C ILE A 117 -26.88 -26.07 -2.93
N ALA A 118 -27.83 -25.17 -3.22
CA ALA A 118 -27.55 -23.76 -3.42
C ALA A 118 -26.91 -23.13 -2.17
N LEU A 119 -27.46 -23.38 -0.98
CA LEU A 119 -26.89 -22.93 0.29
C LEU A 119 -25.47 -23.45 0.50
N LEU A 120 -25.20 -24.74 0.23
CA LEU A 120 -23.86 -25.31 0.34
C LEU A 120 -22.88 -24.68 -0.65
N SER A 121 -23.31 -24.43 -1.89
CA SER A 121 -22.51 -23.73 -2.91
C SER A 121 -22.17 -22.30 -2.45
N LEU A 122 -23.17 -21.56 -1.95
CA LEU A 122 -22.98 -20.22 -1.43
C LEU A 122 -22.08 -20.18 -0.19
N ARG A 123 -22.22 -21.14 0.74
CA ARG A 123 -21.36 -21.26 1.92
C ARG A 123 -19.90 -21.51 1.53
N ARG A 124 -19.65 -22.44 0.61
CA ARG A 124 -18.29 -22.69 0.08
C ARG A 124 -17.71 -21.45 -0.59
N ALA A 125 -18.50 -20.75 -1.39
CA ALA A 125 -18.06 -19.52 -2.02
C ALA A 125 -17.77 -18.41 -1.02
N ALA A 126 -18.61 -18.24 0.01
CA ALA A 126 -18.40 -17.26 1.06
C ALA A 126 -17.13 -17.58 1.87
N ALA A 127 -16.90 -18.85 2.22
CA ALA A 127 -15.69 -19.29 2.89
C ALA A 127 -14.43 -19.00 2.04
N ALA A 128 -14.45 -19.34 0.74
CA ALA A 128 -13.36 -19.04 -0.18
C ALA A 128 -13.08 -17.53 -0.27
N ARG A 129 -14.14 -16.69 -0.36
CA ARG A 129 -14.00 -15.22 -0.38
C ARG A 129 -13.39 -14.66 0.91
N ARG A 130 -13.72 -15.22 2.07
CA ARG A 130 -13.11 -14.81 3.35
C ARG A 130 -11.62 -15.17 3.38
N ALA A 131 -11.28 -16.42 3.04
CA ALA A 131 -9.89 -16.86 2.99
C ALA A 131 -9.04 -16.01 2.01
N GLU A 132 -9.59 -15.69 0.84
CA GLU A 132 -8.94 -14.83 -0.15
C GLU A 132 -8.76 -13.39 0.36
N ALA A 133 -9.77 -12.83 1.05
CA ALA A 133 -9.69 -11.51 1.64
C ALA A 133 -8.64 -11.44 2.77
N GLU A 134 -8.58 -12.46 3.63
CA GLU A 134 -7.56 -12.58 4.68
C GLU A 134 -6.15 -12.69 4.10
N TRP A 135 -5.98 -13.48 3.03
CA TRP A 135 -4.70 -13.58 2.33
C TRP A 135 -4.26 -12.23 1.77
N ARG A 136 -5.15 -11.53 1.05
CA ARG A 136 -4.85 -10.18 0.52
C ARG A 136 -4.53 -9.16 1.62
N ALA A 137 -5.22 -9.23 2.76
CA ALA A 137 -4.94 -8.36 3.89
C ALA A 137 -3.53 -8.59 4.44
N LYS A 138 -3.10 -9.86 4.54
CA LYS A 138 -1.74 -10.24 4.98
C LYS A 138 -0.68 -9.78 3.98
N GLU A 139 -0.88 -10.01 2.68
CA GLU A 139 0.04 -9.52 1.64
C GLU A 139 0.18 -7.99 1.68
N ALA A 140 -0.93 -7.26 1.78
CA ALA A 140 -0.91 -5.81 1.86
C ALA A 140 -0.19 -5.31 3.12
N ALA A 141 -0.35 -6.00 4.26
CA ALA A 141 0.37 -5.68 5.49
C ALA A 141 1.89 -5.90 5.36
N LEU A 142 2.31 -7.01 4.75
CA LEU A 142 3.73 -7.27 4.47
C LEU A 142 4.31 -6.26 3.48
N ALA A 143 3.57 -5.89 2.44
CA ALA A 143 4.00 -4.85 1.49
C ALA A 143 4.19 -3.49 2.18
N ARG A 144 3.25 -3.09 3.05
CA ARG A 144 3.40 -1.86 3.85
C ARG A 144 4.62 -1.92 4.76
N LYS A 145 4.85 -3.03 5.45
CA LYS A 145 6.03 -3.20 6.31
C LYS A 145 7.32 -3.02 5.51
N ARG A 146 7.44 -3.66 4.35
CA ARG A 146 8.62 -3.50 3.47
C ARG A 146 8.80 -2.07 2.96
N ALA A 147 7.72 -1.38 2.65
CA ALA A 147 7.78 0.03 2.23
C ALA A 147 8.27 0.93 3.37
N VAL A 148 7.79 0.70 4.60
CA VAL A 148 8.27 1.43 5.80
C VAL A 148 9.75 1.15 6.03
N GLU A 149 10.19 -0.11 6.02
CA GLU A 149 11.61 -0.47 6.16
C GLU A 149 12.50 0.17 5.07
N ALA A 150 12.00 0.30 3.84
CA ALA A 150 12.72 0.97 2.76
C ALA A 150 12.84 2.49 3.00
N LEU A 151 11.76 3.13 3.48
CA LEU A 151 11.78 4.54 3.84
C LEU A 151 12.68 4.82 5.04
N GLU A 152 12.70 3.94 6.04
CA GLU A 152 13.62 4.03 7.19
C GLU A 152 15.08 3.98 6.72
N ARG A 153 15.43 3.10 5.78
CA ARG A 153 16.79 3.05 5.21
C ARG A 153 17.16 4.32 4.44
N LEU A 154 16.22 4.89 3.68
CA LEU A 154 16.46 6.15 2.97
C LEU A 154 16.66 7.31 3.94
N ALA A 155 15.85 7.38 5.00
CA ALA A 155 16.03 8.40 6.04
C ALA A 155 17.39 8.26 6.74
N SER A 156 17.83 7.02 7.02
CA SER A 156 19.19 6.81 7.53
C SER A 156 20.22 7.37 6.57
N LEU A 157 20.19 7.01 5.28
CA LEU A 157 21.15 7.51 4.28
C LEU A 157 21.19 9.04 4.19
N CYS A 158 20.02 9.71 4.19
CA CYS A 158 20.00 11.18 4.17
C CYS A 158 20.66 11.80 5.41
N ASN A 159 20.53 11.17 6.58
CA ASN A 159 21.23 11.65 7.77
C ASN A 159 22.76 11.47 7.65
N TRP A 160 23.23 10.38 7.05
CA TRP A 160 24.67 10.19 6.78
C TRP A 160 25.18 11.24 5.78
N ASP A 161 24.43 11.53 4.71
CA ASP A 161 24.79 12.55 3.73
C ASP A 161 24.81 13.97 4.36
N GLU A 162 23.93 14.23 5.35
CA GLU A 162 23.93 15.48 6.12
C GLU A 162 25.13 15.56 7.07
N GLU A 163 25.45 14.48 7.80
CA GLU A 163 26.63 14.40 8.68
C GLU A 163 27.95 14.55 7.89
N GLU A 164 28.10 13.87 6.75
CA GLU A 164 29.28 13.99 5.88
C GLU A 164 29.43 15.41 5.31
N GLY A 165 28.31 16.07 4.96
CA GLY A 165 28.33 17.46 4.51
C GLY A 165 28.68 18.46 5.63
N GLU A 166 28.25 18.22 6.86
CA GLU A 166 28.65 19.03 8.03
C GLU A 166 30.15 18.83 8.34
N GLU A 167 30.67 17.60 8.24
CA GLU A 167 32.12 17.32 8.40
C GLU A 167 32.96 17.99 7.29
N GLU A 168 32.53 17.94 6.02
CA GLU A 168 33.20 18.64 4.92
C GLU A 168 33.19 20.18 5.09
N GLU A 169 32.07 20.76 5.55
CA GLU A 169 31.98 22.21 5.83
C GLU A 169 32.90 22.61 7.00
N GLU A 170 33.01 21.80 8.06
CA GLU A 170 33.93 22.04 9.18
C GLU A 170 35.41 21.95 8.73
N GLU A 171 35.77 20.96 7.90
CA GLU A 171 37.13 20.85 7.34
C GLU A 171 37.49 22.04 6.43
N GLU A 172 36.56 22.52 5.59
CA GLU A 172 36.75 23.72 4.76
C GLU A 172 36.93 24.99 5.62
N GLU A 173 36.17 25.15 6.70
CA GLU A 173 36.33 26.28 7.64
C GLU A 173 37.69 26.24 8.36
N GLU A 174 38.18 25.06 8.78
CA GLU A 174 39.50 24.90 9.38
C GLU A 174 40.64 25.23 8.39
N GLU A 175 40.54 24.78 7.14
CA GLU A 175 41.53 25.13 6.09
C GLU A 175 41.56 26.64 5.80
N GLU A 176 40.40 27.32 5.74
CA GLU A 176 40.34 28.78 5.57
C GLU A 176 40.96 29.53 6.77
N GLU A 177 40.74 29.08 8.01
CA GLU A 177 41.37 29.68 9.20
C GLU A 177 42.90 29.50 9.19
N GLU A 178 43.42 28.32 8.80
CA GLU A 178 44.87 28.09 8.66
C GLU A 178 45.50 28.99 7.59
N GLU A 179 44.84 29.17 6.43
CA GLU A 179 45.31 30.09 5.38
C GLU A 179 45.34 31.54 5.86
N GLU A 180 44.32 32.00 6.60
CA GLU A 180 44.30 33.35 7.19
C GLU A 180 45.44 33.57 8.21
N GLU A 181 45.72 32.58 9.07
CA GLU A 181 46.85 32.66 10.03
C GLU A 181 48.21 32.73 9.31
N GLU A 182 48.42 31.95 8.24
CA GLU A 182 49.65 32.02 7.43
C GLU A 182 49.83 33.40 6.77
N GLU A 183 48.76 33.99 6.23
CA GLU A 183 48.80 35.35 5.66
C GLU A 183 49.15 36.41 6.70
N GLU A 184 48.59 36.34 7.92
CA GLU A 184 48.91 37.27 9.01
C GLU A 184 50.40 37.17 9.44
N GLU A 185 50.95 35.96 9.54
CA GLU A 185 52.37 35.75 9.86
C GLU A 185 53.30 36.32 8.78
N GLU A 186 52.94 36.18 7.49
CA GLU A 186 53.70 36.78 6.38
C GLU A 186 53.69 38.31 6.47
N GLU A 187 52.54 38.95 6.70
CA GLU A 187 52.42 40.40 6.84
C GLU A 187 53.21 40.97 8.03
N GLU A 188 53.16 40.28 9.19
CA GLU A 188 53.97 40.66 10.36
C GLU A 188 55.45 40.67 10.02
N SER A 189 55.94 39.63 9.34
CA SER A 189 57.34 39.50 8.95
C SER A 189 57.80 40.61 7.99
N GLU A 190 56.95 41.04 7.05
CA GLU A 190 57.26 42.12 6.11
C GLU A 190 57.34 43.48 6.82
N SER A 191 56.42 43.73 7.75
CA SER A 191 56.34 44.98 8.51
C SER A 191 57.62 45.19 9.35
N ASP A 192 58.13 44.10 9.92
CA ASP A 192 59.31 44.03 10.77
C ASP A 192 60.60 44.29 9.97
N VAL A 193 60.66 43.77 8.74
CA VAL A 193 61.72 44.10 7.75
C VAL A 193 61.68 45.57 7.36
N MET A 194 60.48 46.14 7.14
CA MET A 194 60.32 47.56 6.80
C MET A 194 60.72 48.48 7.96
N GLU A 195 60.40 48.13 9.21
CA GLU A 195 60.79 48.91 10.38
C GLU A 195 62.31 48.93 10.57
N LYS A 196 62.96 47.76 10.44
CA LYS A 196 64.42 47.64 10.46
C LYS A 196 65.08 48.48 9.36
N LYS A 197 64.49 48.56 8.15
CA LYS A 197 64.94 49.45 7.06
C LYS A 197 64.76 50.94 7.41
N LYS A 198 63.60 51.33 7.98
CA LYS A 198 63.31 52.71 8.42
C LYS A 198 64.25 53.17 9.54
N ALA A 199 64.53 52.33 10.54
CA ALA A 199 65.44 52.64 11.64
C ALA A 199 66.89 52.88 11.16
N LYS A 200 67.39 52.06 10.23
CA LYS A 200 68.69 52.29 9.57
C LYS A 200 68.73 53.63 8.81
N LYS A 201 67.64 54.01 8.13
CA LYS A 201 67.52 55.30 7.42
C LYS A 201 67.43 56.50 8.38
N LYS A 202 66.76 56.36 9.53
CA LYS A 202 66.60 57.40 10.57
C LYS A 202 67.91 57.68 11.32
N LYS A 203 68.70 56.65 11.65
CA LYS A 203 70.09 56.83 12.16
C LYS A 203 70.99 57.62 11.20
N LYS A 204 70.74 57.53 9.89
CA LYS A 204 71.45 58.32 8.86
C LYS A 204 71.00 59.78 8.79
N LYS A 205 69.74 60.08 9.12
CA LYS A 205 69.16 61.44 9.08
C LYS A 205 69.34 62.26 10.37
N LEU A 206 69.39 61.63 11.56
CA LEU A 206 69.56 62.32 12.86
C LEU A 206 70.93 63.00 13.08
N ARG A 207 71.80 62.98 12.07
CA ARG A 207 73.07 63.72 12.06
C ARG A 207 72.97 65.12 11.45
N GLY A 208 71.78 65.58 11.05
CA GLY A 208 71.58 66.93 10.53
C GLY A 208 70.15 67.42 10.71
N TYR A 209 70.02 68.66 11.18
CA TYR A 209 68.79 69.44 11.37
C TYR A 209 67.94 69.03 12.58
N GLY A 210 67.71 69.87 13.60
CA GLY A 210 67.73 71.34 13.65
C GLY A 210 66.32 71.88 13.45
N LYS A 211 65.67 72.15 14.59
CA LYS A 211 64.66 73.19 14.92
C LYS A 211 63.60 73.59 13.87
N ASP A 212 62.36 73.58 14.39
CA ASP A 212 61.17 74.39 14.04
C ASP A 212 60.13 73.75 13.10
N GLY A 213 58.86 73.83 13.52
CA GLY A 213 57.72 73.70 12.60
C GLY A 213 56.44 73.04 13.12
N VAL A 214 55.62 73.85 13.81
CA VAL A 214 54.15 74.03 13.72
C VAL A 214 53.22 72.82 13.52
N PHE A 215 52.31 72.70 14.49
CA PHE A 215 51.14 71.84 14.61
C PHE A 215 49.96 72.37 13.76
N MET A 216 49.32 71.53 12.94
CA MET A 216 48.01 71.81 12.31
C MET A 216 47.03 70.65 12.54
N ASN A 217 45.94 70.97 13.23
CA ASN A 217 44.72 70.17 13.36
C ASN A 217 43.86 70.32 12.10
N ASN A 218 43.33 69.21 11.58
CA ASN A 218 42.17 69.08 10.67
C ASN A 218 41.86 67.58 10.65
N GLY A 219 40.65 67.06 10.75
CA GLY A 219 39.31 67.61 10.84
C GLY A 219 38.35 66.42 10.87
N ASP A 220 37.27 66.56 11.60
CA ASP A 220 36.23 65.55 11.80
C ASP A 220 35.48 65.25 10.49
N ALA A 221 35.30 63.96 10.17
CA ALA A 221 34.30 63.51 9.20
C ALA A 221 33.86 62.06 9.47
N LEU A 222 32.66 61.96 10.06
CA LEU A 222 31.63 60.92 9.87
C LEU A 222 32.09 59.45 9.87
N ASN A 223 32.20 58.89 11.06
CA ASN A 223 32.34 57.45 11.28
C ASN A 223 30.97 56.84 11.63
N VAL A 224 30.21 56.40 10.63
CA VAL A 224 29.15 55.41 10.87
C VAL A 224 29.88 54.08 10.99
N SER A 225 29.87 53.51 12.20
CA SER A 225 30.62 52.29 12.49
C SER A 225 30.18 51.17 11.56
N LEU A 226 31.14 50.47 10.95
CA LEU A 226 30.91 49.24 10.19
C LEU A 226 30.00 48.26 10.97
N ARG A 227 30.09 48.26 12.31
CA ARG A 227 29.23 47.48 13.21
C ARG A 227 27.75 47.82 13.09
N ASP A 228 27.39 49.08 12.82
CA ASP A 228 26.00 49.51 12.68
C ASP A 228 25.42 49.11 11.31
N TRP A 229 26.25 49.07 10.27
CA TRP A 229 25.85 48.56 8.95
C TRP A 229 25.60 47.05 8.96
N VAL A 230 26.48 46.28 9.63
CA VAL A 230 26.31 44.82 9.79
C VAL A 230 25.03 44.50 10.58
N LYS A 231 24.74 45.24 11.66
CA LYS A 231 23.49 45.06 12.43
C LYS A 231 22.23 45.29 11.59
N LEU A 232 22.21 46.31 10.73
CA LEU A 232 21.09 46.58 9.84
C LEU A 232 20.87 45.44 8.83
N LYS A 233 21.94 44.84 8.31
CA LYS A 233 21.85 43.72 7.36
C LYS A 233 21.31 42.44 7.98
N MET A 234 21.69 42.13 9.22
CA MET A 234 21.16 40.95 9.93
C MET A 234 19.65 41.05 10.23
N GLU A 235 19.16 42.23 10.64
CA GLU A 235 17.73 42.48 10.91
C GLU A 235 16.86 42.32 9.64
N GLU A 236 17.38 42.75 8.48
CA GLU A 236 16.69 42.63 7.19
C GLU A 236 16.49 41.16 6.79
N ASN A 237 17.51 40.32 6.98
CA ASN A 237 17.44 38.88 6.67
C ASN A 237 16.48 38.13 7.60
N LYS A 238 16.42 38.50 8.89
CA LYS A 238 15.53 37.89 9.89
C LYS A 238 14.04 38.13 9.55
N LYS A 239 13.69 39.31 9.04
CA LYS A 239 12.33 39.63 8.56
C LYS A 239 11.94 38.82 7.31
N LYS A 240 12.90 38.56 6.41
CA LYS A 240 12.66 37.79 5.18
C LYS A 240 12.33 36.31 5.47
N ARG A 241 12.96 35.72 6.49
CA ARG A 241 12.64 34.35 6.97
C ARG A 241 11.23 34.25 7.57
N ARG A 242 10.79 35.21 8.39
CA ARG A 242 9.43 35.20 8.97
C ARG A 242 8.33 35.22 7.91
N ARG A 243 8.49 36.01 6.84
CA ARG A 243 7.53 36.07 5.74
C ARG A 243 7.40 34.77 4.94
N ARG A 244 8.43 33.92 4.90
CA ARG A 244 8.33 32.60 4.25
C ARG A 244 7.54 31.60 5.10
N ASN A 245 7.67 31.67 6.42
CA ASN A 245 7.00 30.73 7.33
C ASN A 245 5.52 31.07 7.58
N GLU A 246 5.09 32.32 7.41
CA GLU A 246 3.69 32.74 7.57
C GLU A 246 2.83 32.56 6.30
N GLY A 247 3.42 32.04 5.21
CA GLY A 247 2.78 31.91 3.88
C GLY A 247 2.38 30.49 3.46
N VAL A 248 2.32 29.53 4.39
CA VAL A 248 1.91 28.13 4.15
C VAL A 248 0.66 27.80 4.94
#